data_AF-A0A418GKX9-F1
#
_entry.id   AF-A0A418GKX9-F1
#
_cell.length_a   1.000
_cell.length_b   1.000
_cell.length_c   1.000
_cell.angle_alpha   90.00
_cell.angle_beta   90.00
_cell.angle_gamma   90.00
#
_symmetry.space_group_name_H-M   'P 1'
#
loop_
_entity.id
_entity.type
_entity.pdbx_description
1 polymer ?
#
loop_
_entity_poly.entity_id
_entity_poly.type
_entity_poly.pdbx_seq_one_letter_code
_entity_poly.pdbx_strand_id
1 'polypeptide(L)'
;VWGFYDVSFKGESFRFQRPYGSYVMENVLFKISFPAEFHSQTAVEAAMTLYEQMQAAGKTAADIEKVTIRTHEACIRIIDKKGPLNNPADRDHCIQYMVAIPLLFGRLTAADYEDNVAQDKRIDALREKINCFEDPAFTADYHDPEKRAIANAITLEFTDGTRFEEVVVEYPIGHARRRQDGIPKLVDKFKINLARQFPTRQQQRILEVSLDRTRLEQMPVNEYLDLYVI
;
A
#
# COMPACT_ATOMS: atom_id res chain seq x y z
N VAL A 1 -16.13 0.20 40.72
CA VAL A 1 -16.53 -0.40 39.43
C VAL A 1 -15.24 -0.81 38.72
N TRP A 2 -15.11 -2.06 38.26
CA TRP A 2 -13.82 -2.63 37.78
C TRP A 2 -13.93 -3.37 36.43
N GLY A 3 -15.10 -3.40 35.81
CA GLY A 3 -15.30 -4.09 34.53
C GLY A 3 -14.61 -3.37 33.37
N PHE A 4 -14.25 -4.12 32.31
CA PHE A 4 -13.59 -3.56 31.13
C PHE A 4 -14.36 -2.38 30.52
N TYR A 5 -15.69 -2.51 30.41
CA TYR A 5 -16.54 -1.47 29.85
C TYR A 5 -16.39 -0.15 30.59
N ASP A 6 -16.44 -0.18 31.92
CA ASP A 6 -16.34 1.00 32.77
C ASP A 6 -14.92 1.58 32.82
N VAL A 7 -13.91 0.71 32.93
CA VAL A 7 -12.52 1.12 33.18
C VAL A 7 -11.79 1.53 31.91
N SER A 8 -12.06 0.85 30.78
CA SER A 8 -11.24 0.94 29.57
C SER A 8 -12.04 1.18 28.29
N PHE A 9 -13.38 1.17 28.37
CA PHE A 9 -14.26 1.45 27.23
C PHE A 9 -15.21 2.62 27.48
N LYS A 10 -14.85 3.52 28.41
CA LYS A 10 -15.60 4.75 28.73
C LYS A 10 -17.06 4.52 29.17
N GLY A 11 -17.35 3.37 29.77
CA GLY A 11 -18.70 2.97 30.15
C GLY A 11 -19.60 2.53 28.99
N GLU A 12 -19.07 2.47 27.75
CA GLU A 12 -19.82 1.98 26.59
C GLU A 12 -19.83 0.45 26.53
N SER A 13 -20.61 -0.11 25.60
CA SER A 13 -20.67 -1.54 25.30
C SER A 13 -20.35 -1.82 23.84
N PHE A 14 -19.83 -3.02 23.54
CA PHE A 14 -19.52 -3.39 22.17
C PHE A 14 -20.77 -3.44 21.30
N ARG A 15 -20.67 -2.89 20.09
CA ARG A 15 -21.70 -2.92 19.06
C ARG A 15 -21.19 -3.73 17.88
N PHE A 16 -22.02 -4.63 17.38
CA PHE A 16 -21.67 -5.53 16.29
C PHE A 16 -22.56 -5.22 15.09
N GLN A 17 -21.95 -4.81 13.97
CA GLN A 17 -22.68 -4.56 12.73
C GLN A 17 -23.13 -5.86 12.02
N ARG A 18 -22.62 -7.02 12.46
CA ARG A 18 -22.89 -8.36 11.89
C ARG A 18 -22.50 -9.47 12.88
N PRO A 19 -23.06 -10.69 12.76
CA PRO A 19 -22.59 -11.87 13.50
C PRO A 19 -21.23 -12.38 12.97
N TYR A 20 -20.63 -13.33 13.68
CA TYR A 20 -19.37 -13.98 13.27
C TYR A 20 -19.56 -14.91 12.06
N GLY A 21 -18.56 -14.91 11.17
CA GLY A 21 -18.51 -15.69 9.93
C GLY A 21 -17.14 -15.54 9.26
N SER A 22 -17.06 -15.68 7.93
CA SER A 22 -15.80 -15.63 7.15
C SER A 22 -15.46 -14.28 6.51
N TYR A 23 -16.33 -13.27 6.66
CA TYR A 23 -16.19 -11.96 5.97
C TYR A 23 -14.80 -11.33 6.06
N VAL A 24 -14.15 -11.40 7.23
CA VAL A 24 -12.82 -10.80 7.44
C VAL A 24 -11.77 -11.47 6.55
N MET A 25 -11.77 -12.80 6.46
CA MET A 25 -10.80 -13.53 5.64
C MET A 25 -11.07 -13.33 4.14
N GLU A 26 -12.34 -13.27 3.74
CA GLU A 26 -12.75 -12.98 2.36
C GLU A 26 -12.29 -11.58 1.90
N ASN A 27 -12.25 -10.62 2.83
CA ASN A 27 -11.95 -9.22 2.55
C ASN A 27 -10.58 -8.76 3.10
N VAL A 28 -9.71 -9.69 3.50
CA VAL A 28 -8.37 -9.35 4.03
C VAL A 28 -7.56 -8.61 2.97
N LEU A 29 -6.67 -7.72 3.39
CA LEU A 29 -5.79 -7.00 2.48
C LEU A 29 -4.38 -7.56 2.53
N PHE A 30 -3.74 -7.70 1.36
CA PHE A 30 -2.34 -8.12 1.27
C PHE A 30 -1.45 -6.94 0.84
N LYS A 31 -0.38 -6.64 1.57
CA LYS A 31 0.67 -5.74 1.08
C LYS A 31 1.58 -6.50 0.12
N ILE A 32 1.34 -6.38 -1.19
CA ILE A 32 2.02 -7.20 -2.21
C ILE A 32 3.15 -6.43 -2.89
N SER A 33 2.84 -5.30 -3.54
CA SER A 33 3.78 -4.61 -4.44
C SER A 33 4.73 -3.65 -3.74
N PHE A 34 4.23 -2.85 -2.80
CA PHE A 34 5.00 -1.76 -2.21
C PHE A 34 5.01 -1.82 -0.68
N PRO A 35 6.15 -1.52 -0.02
CA PRO A 35 6.27 -1.43 1.43
C PRO A 35 5.71 -0.10 1.98
N ALA A 36 4.50 0.27 1.56
CA ALA A 36 3.84 1.53 1.90
C ALA A 36 2.70 1.33 2.92
N GLU A 37 2.34 2.40 3.64
CA GLU A 37 1.09 2.45 4.43
C GLU A 37 -0.12 2.22 3.50
N PHE A 38 -1.12 1.47 3.97
CA PHE A 38 -2.15 0.90 3.10
C PHE A 38 -2.99 1.97 2.39
N HIS A 39 -3.30 3.08 3.05
CA HIS A 39 -4.11 4.17 2.50
C HIS A 39 -3.44 4.87 1.31
N SER A 40 -2.13 4.67 1.12
CA SER A 40 -1.38 5.21 -0.03
C SER A 40 -1.13 4.21 -1.17
N GLN A 41 -1.46 2.92 -1.02
CA GLN A 41 -1.06 1.89 -1.99
C GLN A 41 -1.52 2.21 -3.42
N THR A 42 -2.76 2.69 -3.58
CA THR A 42 -3.32 3.10 -4.87
C THR A 42 -2.73 4.42 -5.39
N ALA A 43 -2.32 5.33 -4.51
CA ALA A 43 -1.58 6.54 -4.90
C ALA A 43 -0.21 6.17 -5.48
N VAL A 44 0.48 5.20 -4.87
CA VAL A 44 1.74 4.66 -5.41
C VAL A 44 1.52 4.01 -6.78
N GLU A 45 0.47 3.21 -6.96
CA GLU A 45 0.12 2.62 -8.26
C GLU A 45 -0.16 3.67 -9.34
N ALA A 46 -0.92 4.73 -9.00
CA ALA A 46 -1.18 5.85 -9.89
C ALA A 46 0.12 6.59 -10.24
N ALA A 47 1.00 6.82 -9.27
CA ALA A 47 2.28 7.49 -9.47
C ALA A 47 3.24 6.69 -10.37
N MET A 48 3.23 5.36 -10.29
CA MET A 48 3.99 4.50 -11.21
C MET A 48 3.47 4.62 -12.66
N THR A 49 2.15 4.62 -12.83
CA THR A 49 1.52 4.85 -14.15
C THR A 49 1.91 6.22 -14.71
N LEU A 50 1.84 7.25 -13.88
CA LEU A 50 2.20 8.62 -14.26
C LEU A 50 3.69 8.74 -14.59
N TYR A 51 4.57 8.05 -13.88
CA TYR A 51 6.00 8.01 -14.21
C TYR A 51 6.22 7.48 -15.63
N GLU A 52 5.57 6.37 -16.02
CA GLU A 52 5.67 5.82 -17.38
C GLU A 52 5.12 6.79 -18.44
N GLN A 53 3.98 7.43 -18.16
CA GLN A 53 3.41 8.45 -19.06
C GLN A 53 4.36 9.65 -19.22
N MET A 54 5.01 10.08 -18.15
CA MET A 54 5.99 11.16 -18.20
C MET A 54 7.20 10.79 -19.05
N GLN A 55 7.73 9.57 -18.89
CA GLN A 55 8.83 9.08 -19.73
C GLN A 55 8.44 9.07 -21.22
N ALA A 56 7.24 8.57 -21.54
CA ALA A 56 6.74 8.52 -22.91
C ALA A 56 6.54 9.92 -23.53
N ALA A 57 6.19 10.91 -22.70
CA ALA A 57 6.02 12.30 -23.12
C ALA A 57 7.32 13.14 -23.08
N GLY A 58 8.46 12.55 -22.71
CA GLY A 58 9.72 13.27 -22.55
C GLY A 58 9.71 14.28 -21.39
N LYS A 59 8.82 14.08 -20.40
CA LYS A 59 8.71 14.90 -19.18
C LYS A 59 9.42 14.25 -18.00
N THR A 60 9.89 15.07 -17.09
CA THR A 60 10.59 14.68 -15.86
C THR A 60 9.89 15.26 -14.64
N ALA A 61 10.19 14.73 -13.45
CA ALA A 61 9.64 15.27 -12.20
C ALA A 61 10.04 16.74 -11.94
N ALA A 62 11.09 17.25 -12.60
CA ALA A 62 11.47 18.66 -12.52
C ALA A 62 10.46 19.58 -13.22
N ASP A 63 9.74 19.08 -14.23
CA ASP A 63 8.75 19.83 -15.02
C ASP A 63 7.40 19.96 -14.30
N ILE A 64 7.21 19.22 -13.20
CA ILE A 64 5.96 19.25 -12.42
C ILE A 64 5.88 20.60 -11.70
N GLU A 65 4.80 21.34 -11.94
CA GLU A 65 4.45 22.55 -11.19
C GLU A 65 3.64 22.19 -9.94
N LYS A 66 2.65 21.31 -10.09
CA LYS A 66 1.73 20.94 -9.02
C LYS A 66 1.26 19.50 -9.14
N VAL A 67 1.11 18.85 -8.00
CA VAL A 67 0.53 17.51 -7.87
C VAL A 67 -0.69 17.61 -6.99
N THR A 68 -1.83 17.15 -7.50
CA THR A 68 -3.08 17.12 -6.75
C THR A 68 -3.46 15.68 -6.47
N ILE A 69 -3.65 15.33 -5.20
CA ILE A 69 -4.10 14.01 -4.76
C ILE A 69 -5.49 14.12 -4.16
N ARG A 70 -6.48 13.54 -4.86
CA ARG A 70 -7.84 13.37 -4.36
C ARG A 70 -7.91 12.02 -3.66
N THR A 71 -8.26 12.02 -2.37
CA THR A 71 -8.18 10.83 -1.50
C THR A 71 -9.35 10.74 -0.52
N HIS A 72 -9.31 9.82 0.44
CA HIS A 72 -10.35 9.55 1.43
C HIS A 72 -9.94 10.04 2.83
N GLU A 73 -10.91 10.25 3.73
CA GLU A 73 -10.72 10.84 5.07
C GLU A 73 -9.59 10.18 5.86
N ALA A 74 -9.56 8.85 5.89
CA ALA A 74 -8.58 8.10 6.66
C ALA A 74 -7.15 8.35 6.16
N CYS A 75 -6.96 8.52 4.84
CA CYS A 75 -5.67 8.87 4.27
C CYS A 75 -5.20 10.25 4.76
N ILE A 76 -6.08 11.26 4.70
CA ILE A 76 -5.77 12.61 5.19
C ILE A 76 -5.41 12.57 6.67
N ARG A 77 -6.23 11.90 7.48
CA ARG A 77 -6.04 11.88 8.94
C ARG A 77 -4.79 11.13 9.39
N ILE A 78 -4.37 10.09 8.67
CA ILE A 78 -3.32 9.16 9.12
C ILE A 78 -1.96 9.47 8.49
N ILE A 79 -1.92 9.82 7.19
CA ILE A 79 -0.67 9.89 6.42
C ILE A 79 -0.46 11.17 5.60
N ASP A 80 -1.31 12.19 5.74
CA ASP A 80 -1.02 13.53 5.18
C ASP A 80 -0.08 14.28 6.12
N LYS A 81 1.20 14.42 5.72
CA LYS A 81 2.24 15.08 6.51
C LYS A 81 2.97 16.13 5.68
N LYS A 82 3.03 17.36 6.20
CA LYS A 82 3.84 18.47 5.65
C LYS A 82 5.05 18.73 6.55
N GLY A 83 6.10 19.28 5.95
CA GLY A 83 7.35 19.60 6.64
C GLY A 83 8.38 18.46 6.67
N PRO A 84 9.44 18.59 7.48
CA PRO A 84 10.54 17.63 7.55
C PRO A 84 10.10 16.25 8.03
N LEU A 85 10.75 15.20 7.52
CA LEU A 85 10.56 13.81 7.93
C LEU A 85 11.90 13.25 8.43
N ASN A 86 11.94 12.78 9.68
CA ASN A 86 13.21 12.60 10.39
C ASN A 86 13.64 11.13 10.51
N ASN A 87 12.77 10.19 10.15
CA ASN A 87 13.04 8.77 10.25
C ASN A 87 12.23 7.98 9.21
N PRO A 88 12.54 6.68 9.00
CA PRO A 88 11.80 5.85 8.05
C PRO A 88 10.29 5.75 8.35
N ALA A 89 9.88 5.76 9.63
CA ALA A 89 8.47 5.70 10.02
C ALA A 89 7.69 7.00 9.70
N ASP A 90 8.38 8.14 9.65
CA ASP A 90 7.78 9.39 9.18
C ASP A 90 7.49 9.31 7.67
N ARG A 91 8.38 8.67 6.91
CA ARG A 91 8.36 8.57 5.45
C ARG A 91 7.40 7.52 4.94
N ASP A 92 7.35 6.35 5.57
CA ASP A 92 6.39 5.30 5.22
C ASP A 92 4.94 5.66 5.62
N HIS A 93 4.74 6.66 6.49
CA HIS A 93 3.45 7.27 6.84
C HIS A 93 3.29 8.70 6.30
N CYS A 94 3.87 9.01 5.14
CA CYS A 94 3.67 10.27 4.43
C CYS A 94 3.28 10.01 2.97
N ILE A 95 2.02 10.25 2.60
CA ILE A 95 1.54 10.02 1.22
C ILE A 95 2.33 10.84 0.20
N GLN A 96 2.72 12.07 0.55
CA GLN A 96 3.54 12.91 -0.31
C GLN A 96 4.89 12.26 -0.60
N TYR A 97 5.55 11.69 0.40
CA TYR A 97 6.82 11.00 0.22
C TYR A 97 6.62 9.74 -0.65
N MET A 98 5.61 8.94 -0.32
CA MET A 98 5.33 7.69 -1.04
C MET A 98 4.89 7.89 -2.50
N VAL A 99 4.38 9.08 -2.86
CA VAL A 99 4.10 9.46 -4.26
C VAL A 99 5.31 10.11 -4.93
N ALA A 100 6.09 10.92 -4.21
CA ALA A 100 7.26 11.59 -4.76
C ALA A 100 8.34 10.59 -5.25
N ILE A 101 8.58 9.52 -4.50
CA ILE A 101 9.60 8.51 -4.86
C ILE A 101 9.27 7.83 -6.21
N PRO A 102 8.07 7.27 -6.46
CA PRO A 102 7.69 6.75 -7.77
C PRO A 102 7.78 7.77 -8.90
N LEU A 103 7.33 9.02 -8.69
CA LEU A 103 7.41 10.06 -9.73
C LEU A 103 8.84 10.45 -10.09
N LEU A 104 9.78 10.34 -9.14
CA LEU A 104 11.20 10.63 -9.36
C LEU A 104 11.97 9.43 -9.95
N PHE A 105 11.67 8.22 -9.47
CA PHE A 105 12.55 7.06 -9.65
C PHE A 105 11.87 5.87 -10.34
N GLY A 106 10.55 5.91 -10.57
CA GLY A 106 9.81 4.80 -11.17
C GLY A 106 9.83 3.54 -10.31
N ARG A 107 9.93 3.67 -8.99
CA ARG A 107 9.94 2.56 -8.02
C ARG A 107 9.52 3.02 -6.63
N LEU A 108 9.24 2.07 -5.73
CA LEU A 108 9.17 2.30 -4.29
C LEU A 108 9.57 1.03 -3.54
N THR A 109 10.67 1.07 -2.80
CA THR A 109 11.25 -0.04 -2.04
C THR A 109 11.49 0.36 -0.58
N ALA A 110 11.75 -0.62 0.29
CA ALA A 110 12.00 -0.34 1.71
C ALA A 110 13.25 0.54 1.91
N ALA A 111 14.26 0.40 1.04
CA ALA A 111 15.48 1.18 1.09
C ALA A 111 15.24 2.66 0.74
N ASP A 112 14.15 2.99 0.02
CA ASP A 112 13.85 4.39 -0.32
C ASP A 112 13.34 5.20 0.89
N TYR A 113 13.08 4.56 2.03
CA TYR A 113 12.76 5.24 3.28
C TYR A 113 14.00 5.55 4.15
N GLU A 114 15.18 5.06 3.77
CA GLU A 114 16.42 5.28 4.51
C GLU A 114 17.03 6.66 4.21
N ASP A 115 17.82 7.18 5.14
CA ASP A 115 18.35 8.55 5.09
C ASP A 115 19.19 8.83 3.84
N ASN A 116 19.89 7.83 3.32
CA ASN A 116 20.74 7.97 2.13
C ASN A 116 19.93 8.32 0.87
N VAL A 117 18.70 7.82 0.74
CA VAL A 117 17.79 8.19 -0.36
C VAL A 117 17.05 9.47 -0.02
N ALA A 118 16.57 9.60 1.22
CA ALA A 118 15.80 10.75 1.67
C ALA A 118 16.58 12.09 1.64
N GLN A 119 17.91 12.05 1.58
CA GLN A 119 18.76 13.24 1.41
C GLN A 119 18.66 13.91 0.03
N ASP A 120 18.05 13.26 -0.96
CA ASP A 120 17.82 13.89 -2.28
C ASP A 120 16.81 15.04 -2.16
N LYS A 121 17.31 16.27 -2.30
CA LYS A 121 16.52 17.51 -2.20
C LYS A 121 15.34 17.57 -3.17
N ARG A 122 15.37 16.81 -4.27
CA ARG A 122 14.26 16.74 -5.22
C ARG A 122 13.01 16.12 -4.59
N ILE A 123 13.18 15.24 -3.60
CA ILE A 123 12.06 14.60 -2.90
C ILE A 123 11.28 15.66 -2.13
N ASP A 124 11.94 16.42 -1.26
CA ASP A 124 11.27 17.46 -0.47
C ASP A 124 10.70 18.58 -1.34
N ALA A 125 11.43 19.00 -2.38
CA ALA A 125 10.94 19.99 -3.33
C ALA A 125 9.68 19.52 -4.09
N LEU A 126 9.59 18.24 -4.44
CA LEU A 126 8.38 17.68 -5.06
C LEU A 126 7.25 17.54 -4.03
N ARG A 127 7.55 17.11 -2.80
CA ARG A 127 6.56 16.99 -1.72
C ARG A 127 5.86 18.31 -1.43
N GLU A 128 6.56 19.43 -1.49
CA GLU A 128 5.98 20.77 -1.30
C GLU A 128 4.94 21.13 -2.38
N LYS A 129 5.00 20.49 -3.56
CA LYS A 129 4.04 20.67 -4.66
C LYS A 129 2.84 19.74 -4.56
N ILE A 130 2.82 18.80 -3.61
CA ILE A 130 1.75 17.81 -3.44
C ILE A 130 0.70 18.35 -2.47
N ASN A 131 -0.53 18.52 -2.98
CA ASN A 131 -1.70 18.86 -2.18
C ASN A 131 -2.69 17.70 -2.14
N CYS A 132 -3.06 17.27 -0.94
CA CYS A 132 -4.07 16.24 -0.71
C CYS A 132 -5.39 16.89 -0.30
N PHE A 133 -6.52 16.37 -0.78
CA PHE A 133 -7.84 16.75 -0.26
C PHE A 133 -8.79 15.55 -0.26
N GLU A 134 -9.78 15.59 0.62
CA GLU A 134 -10.79 14.55 0.75
C GLU A 134 -11.83 14.64 -0.38
N ASP A 135 -12.16 13.49 -0.94
CA ASP A 135 -13.37 13.25 -1.72
C ASP A 135 -14.38 12.44 -0.88
N PRO A 136 -15.57 13.01 -0.58
CA PRO A 136 -16.61 12.31 0.15
C PRO A 136 -17.07 10.98 -0.49
N ALA A 137 -17.00 10.85 -1.81
CA ALA A 137 -17.33 9.61 -2.51
C ALA A 137 -16.31 8.51 -2.23
N PHE A 138 -15.01 8.84 -2.21
CA PHE A 138 -13.96 7.88 -1.82
C PHE A 138 -14.08 7.50 -0.34
N THR A 139 -14.39 8.45 0.54
CA THR A 139 -14.66 8.17 1.96
C THR A 139 -15.87 7.24 2.14
N ALA A 140 -16.95 7.44 1.39
CA ALA A 140 -18.13 6.57 1.46
C ALA A 140 -17.78 5.13 1.06
N ASP A 141 -17.07 4.95 -0.06
CA ASP A 141 -16.70 3.64 -0.58
C ASP A 141 -15.65 2.90 0.28
N TYR A 142 -14.86 3.65 1.06
CA TYR A 142 -13.97 3.09 2.08
C TYR A 142 -14.75 2.42 3.23
N HIS A 143 -15.85 3.03 3.65
CA HIS A 143 -16.68 2.51 4.75
C HIS A 143 -17.71 1.45 4.30
N ASP A 144 -18.14 1.48 3.03
CA ASP A 144 -19.05 0.50 2.45
C ASP A 144 -18.49 -0.92 2.58
N PRO A 145 -19.14 -1.81 3.36
CA PRO A 145 -18.68 -3.18 3.56
C PRO A 145 -18.60 -4.04 2.29
N GLU A 146 -19.35 -3.70 1.24
CA GLU A 146 -19.33 -4.41 -0.03
C GLU A 146 -18.20 -3.93 -0.93
N LYS A 147 -17.67 -2.73 -0.71
CA LYS A 147 -16.59 -2.13 -1.50
C LYS A 147 -15.24 -2.21 -0.80
N ARG A 148 -15.10 -1.55 0.36
CA ARG A 148 -13.83 -1.36 1.09
C ARG A 148 -12.74 -0.75 0.21
N ALA A 149 -13.10 0.19 -0.65
CA ALA A 149 -12.18 0.83 -1.57
C ALA A 149 -11.12 1.66 -0.80
N ILE A 150 -9.94 1.79 -1.38
CA ILE A 150 -8.84 2.58 -0.81
C ILE A 150 -8.39 3.50 -1.93
N ALA A 151 -9.30 4.36 -2.36
CA ALA A 151 -9.16 5.08 -3.61
C ALA A 151 -8.22 6.29 -3.46
N ASN A 152 -7.38 6.49 -4.47
CA ASN A 152 -6.63 7.71 -4.68
C ASN A 152 -6.67 8.08 -6.16
N ALA A 153 -6.65 9.37 -6.43
CA ALA A 153 -6.51 9.90 -7.78
C ALA A 153 -5.42 10.97 -7.80
N ILE A 154 -4.57 10.94 -8.83
CA ILE A 154 -3.44 11.86 -8.97
C ILE A 154 -3.54 12.62 -10.29
N THR A 155 -3.45 13.94 -10.20
CA THR A 155 -3.31 14.85 -11.33
C THR A 155 -1.95 15.53 -11.29
N LEU A 156 -1.25 15.55 -12.44
CA LEU A 156 0.00 16.29 -12.63
C LEU A 156 -0.23 17.51 -13.51
N GLU A 157 0.14 18.69 -13.01
CA GLU A 157 0.16 19.96 -13.74
C GLU A 157 1.63 20.36 -13.95
N PHE A 158 2.00 20.73 -15.17
CA PHE A 158 3.39 21.01 -15.56
C PHE A 158 3.64 22.50 -15.82
N THR A 159 4.89 22.92 -15.69
CA THR A 159 5.31 24.33 -15.84
C THR A 159 5.13 24.91 -17.24
N ASP A 160 4.89 24.08 -18.25
CA ASP A 160 4.56 24.50 -19.62
C ASP A 160 3.05 24.76 -19.81
N GLY A 161 2.26 24.69 -18.74
CA GLY A 161 0.81 24.88 -18.74
C GLY A 161 0.02 23.65 -19.17
N THR A 162 0.69 22.54 -19.54
CA THR A 162 0.02 21.27 -19.84
C THR A 162 -0.29 20.51 -18.57
N ARG A 163 -1.24 19.57 -18.64
CA ARG A 163 -1.56 18.63 -17.57
C ARG A 163 -1.82 17.25 -18.13
N PHE A 164 -1.61 16.23 -17.32
CA PHE A 164 -2.08 14.88 -17.64
C PHE A 164 -3.52 14.69 -17.18
N GLU A 165 -4.19 13.72 -17.81
CA GLU A 165 -5.47 13.22 -17.32
C GLU A 165 -5.29 12.61 -15.92
N GLU A 166 -6.31 12.77 -15.08
CA GLU A 166 -6.27 12.24 -13.72
C GLU A 166 -6.23 10.71 -13.73
N VAL A 167 -5.23 10.13 -13.06
CA VAL A 167 -5.12 8.68 -12.91
C VAL A 167 -5.77 8.28 -11.59
N VAL A 168 -6.89 7.55 -11.69
CA VAL A 168 -7.66 7.04 -10.54
C VAL A 168 -7.38 5.56 -10.35
N VAL A 169 -7.07 5.15 -9.12
CA VAL A 169 -6.98 3.74 -8.73
C VAL A 169 -7.83 3.52 -7.48
N GLU A 170 -8.92 2.76 -7.61
CA GLU A 170 -9.89 2.56 -6.51
C GLU A 170 -9.49 1.44 -5.55
N TYR A 171 -8.98 0.34 -6.10
CA TYR A 171 -8.64 -0.87 -5.35
C TYR A 171 -7.16 -1.19 -5.53
N PRO A 172 -6.39 -1.27 -4.43
CA PRO A 172 -4.99 -1.66 -4.53
C PRO A 172 -4.89 -3.10 -5.00
N ILE A 173 -3.76 -3.47 -5.60
CA ILE A 173 -3.47 -4.83 -6.07
C ILE A 173 -3.66 -5.91 -4.98
N GLY A 174 -3.50 -5.51 -3.71
CA GLY A 174 -3.71 -6.33 -2.52
C GLY A 174 -5.16 -6.57 -2.11
N HIS A 175 -6.12 -5.93 -2.79
CA HIS A 175 -7.54 -5.95 -2.44
C HIS A 175 -8.23 -7.25 -2.90
N ALA A 176 -9.32 -7.64 -2.21
CA ALA A 176 -10.11 -8.83 -2.54
C ALA A 176 -10.66 -8.80 -3.99
N ARG A 177 -11.03 -7.62 -4.48
CA ARG A 177 -11.50 -7.40 -5.86
C ARG A 177 -10.43 -7.55 -6.94
N ARG A 178 -9.13 -7.58 -6.58
CA ARG A 178 -8.00 -7.70 -7.53
C ARG A 178 -7.19 -8.98 -7.33
N ARG A 179 -7.79 -10.02 -6.78
CA ARG A 179 -7.10 -11.30 -6.48
C ARG A 179 -6.52 -11.97 -7.72
N GLN A 180 -7.17 -11.87 -8.88
CA GLN A 180 -6.65 -12.44 -10.13
C GLN A 180 -5.28 -11.86 -10.48
N ASP A 181 -5.09 -10.54 -10.32
CA ASP A 181 -3.82 -9.87 -10.58
C ASP A 181 -2.85 -9.96 -9.40
N GLY A 182 -3.39 -9.97 -8.17
CA GLY A 182 -2.62 -9.89 -6.93
C GLY A 182 -2.00 -11.22 -6.50
N ILE A 183 -2.71 -12.34 -6.63
CA ILE A 183 -2.22 -13.65 -6.17
C ILE A 183 -0.92 -14.07 -6.87
N PRO A 184 -0.75 -13.92 -8.20
CA PRO A 184 0.54 -14.20 -8.85
C PRO A 184 1.70 -13.42 -8.20
N LYS A 185 1.50 -12.12 -7.94
CA LYS A 185 2.49 -11.26 -7.29
C LYS A 185 2.74 -11.64 -5.83
N LEU A 186 1.71 -12.12 -5.11
CA LEU A 186 1.87 -12.63 -3.75
C LEU A 186 2.71 -13.90 -3.73
N VAL A 187 2.51 -14.81 -4.69
CA VAL A 187 3.31 -16.03 -4.86
C VAL A 187 4.75 -15.68 -5.22
N ASP A 188 4.98 -14.71 -6.10
CA ASP A 188 6.34 -14.26 -6.43
C ASP A 188 7.03 -13.63 -5.21
N LYS A 189 6.33 -12.81 -4.44
CA LYS A 189 6.82 -12.29 -3.15
C LYS A 189 7.17 -13.42 -2.18
N PHE A 190 6.33 -14.46 -2.09
CA PHE A 190 6.61 -15.62 -1.23
C PHE A 190 7.89 -16.34 -1.66
N LYS A 191 8.08 -16.62 -2.95
CA LYS A 191 9.31 -17.22 -3.50
C LYS A 191 10.55 -16.39 -3.19
N ILE A 192 10.49 -15.07 -3.43
CA ILE A 192 11.60 -14.14 -3.14
C ILE A 192 11.98 -14.19 -1.67
N ASN A 193 10.99 -14.22 -0.76
CA ASN A 193 11.25 -14.25 0.68
C ASN A 193 11.83 -15.60 1.14
N LEU A 194 11.37 -16.73 0.59
CA LEU A 194 11.98 -18.04 0.87
C LEU A 194 13.47 -18.05 0.46
N ALA A 195 13.80 -17.48 -0.70
CA ALA A 195 15.16 -17.43 -1.21
C ALA A 195 16.14 -16.64 -0.35
N ARG A 196 15.65 -15.77 0.54
CA ARG A 196 16.51 -15.01 1.47
C ARG A 196 17.04 -15.86 2.62
N GLN A 197 16.41 -16.98 2.94
CA GLN A 197 16.71 -17.76 4.15
C GLN A 197 17.08 -19.21 3.85
N PHE A 198 16.54 -19.80 2.77
CA PHE A 198 16.64 -21.23 2.53
C PHE A 198 17.43 -21.56 1.26
N PRO A 199 18.16 -22.69 1.22
CA PRO A 199 18.77 -23.19 -0.02
C PRO A 199 17.71 -23.66 -1.02
N THR A 200 18.04 -23.67 -2.32
CA THR A 200 17.09 -23.94 -3.42
C THR A 200 16.25 -25.20 -3.22
N ARG A 201 16.86 -26.30 -2.76
CA ARG A 201 16.15 -27.57 -2.53
C ARG A 201 15.06 -27.44 -1.45
N GLN A 202 15.31 -26.66 -0.40
CA GLN A 202 14.34 -26.44 0.66
C GLN A 202 13.24 -25.47 0.22
N GLN A 203 13.59 -24.41 -0.53
CA GLN A 203 12.61 -23.51 -1.15
C GLN A 203 11.58 -24.27 -2.00
N GLN A 204 12.04 -25.19 -2.84
CA GLN A 204 11.17 -26.00 -3.71
C GLN A 204 10.23 -26.89 -2.90
N ARG A 205 10.74 -27.60 -1.89
CA ARG A 205 9.92 -28.46 -1.01
C ARG A 205 8.83 -27.67 -0.29
N ILE A 206 9.16 -26.49 0.24
CA ILE A 206 8.17 -25.61 0.87
C ILE A 206 7.12 -25.19 -0.16
N LEU A 207 7.56 -24.67 -1.32
CA LEU A 207 6.67 -24.13 -2.34
C LEU A 207 5.69 -25.17 -2.90
N GLU A 208 6.15 -26.39 -3.17
CA GLU A 208 5.33 -27.49 -3.67
C GLU A 208 4.19 -27.87 -2.72
N VAL A 209 4.43 -27.81 -1.40
CA VAL A 209 3.39 -28.07 -0.40
C VAL A 209 2.50 -26.84 -0.23
N SER A 210 3.07 -25.65 -0.06
CA SER A 210 2.29 -24.43 0.24
C SER A 210 1.33 -24.03 -0.89
N LEU A 211 1.65 -24.34 -2.15
CA LEU A 211 0.79 -24.02 -3.31
C LEU A 211 -0.22 -25.12 -3.65
N ASP A 212 -0.09 -26.32 -3.08
CA ASP A 212 -1.10 -27.37 -3.19
C ASP A 212 -2.00 -27.34 -1.96
N ARG A 213 -3.14 -26.69 -2.09
CA ARG A 213 -4.08 -26.50 -0.98
C ARG A 213 -4.54 -27.83 -0.36
N THR A 214 -4.86 -28.82 -1.18
CA THR A 214 -5.38 -30.10 -0.69
C THR A 214 -4.30 -30.85 0.09
N ARG A 215 -3.06 -30.83 -0.41
CA ARG A 215 -1.92 -31.41 0.30
C ARG A 215 -1.61 -30.66 1.59
N LEU A 216 -1.64 -29.33 1.57
CA LEU A 216 -1.37 -28.49 2.74
C LEU A 216 -2.40 -28.71 3.85
N GLU A 217 -3.69 -28.75 3.51
CA GLU A 217 -4.78 -28.95 4.48
C GLU A 217 -4.71 -30.33 5.19
N GLN A 218 -4.04 -31.31 4.60
CA GLN A 218 -3.86 -32.66 5.15
C GLN A 218 -2.55 -32.83 5.94
N MET A 219 -1.60 -31.89 5.81
CA MET A 219 -0.29 -32.02 6.42
C MET A 219 -0.34 -31.71 7.93
N PRO A 220 0.23 -32.55 8.80
CA PRO A 220 0.36 -32.23 10.21
C PRO A 220 1.13 -30.91 10.41
N VAL A 221 0.64 -30.07 11.32
CA VAL A 221 1.20 -28.73 11.55
C VAL A 221 2.70 -28.79 11.86
N ASN A 222 3.14 -29.74 12.68
CA ASN A 222 4.55 -29.91 13.01
C ASN A 222 5.39 -30.26 11.77
N GLU A 223 4.92 -31.16 10.91
CA GLU A 223 5.64 -31.55 9.70
C GLU A 223 5.76 -30.40 8.69
N TYR A 224 4.72 -29.55 8.58
CA TYR A 224 4.81 -28.35 7.75
C TYR A 224 5.82 -27.35 8.29
N LEU A 225 5.85 -27.12 9.61
CA LEU A 225 6.80 -26.20 10.24
C LEU A 225 8.24 -26.73 10.19
N ASP A 226 8.44 -28.05 10.25
CA ASP A 226 9.75 -28.69 10.08
C ASP A 226 10.37 -28.40 8.70
N LEU A 227 9.56 -28.07 7.68
CA LEU A 227 10.08 -27.62 6.38
C LEU A 227 10.84 -26.28 6.45
N TYR A 228 10.63 -25.48 7.49
CA TYR A 228 11.21 -24.14 7.68
C TYR A 228 12.38 -24.11 8.67
N VAL A 229 12.80 -25.26 9.19
CA VAL A 229 13.99 -25.37 10.05
C VAL A 229 15.24 -25.53 9.17
N ILE A 230 16.35 -24.89 9.56
CA ILE A 230 17.68 -25.05 8.93
C ILE A 230 18.49 -26.08 9.71
#